data_AF-A0A0R3XAS0-F1
#
_entry.id   AF-A0A0R3XAS0-F1
#
_cell.length_a   1.000
_cell.length_b   1.000
_cell.length_c   1.000
_cell.angle_alpha   90.00
_cell.angle_beta   90.00
_cell.angle_gamma   90.00
#
_symmetry.space_group_name_H-M   'P 1'
#
loop_
_entity.id
_entity.type
_entity.pdbx_description
1 polymer ?
#
loop_
_entity_poly.entity_id
_entity_poly.type
_entity_poly.pdbx_seq_one_letter_code
_entity_poly.pdbx_strand_id
1 'polypeptide(L)' 'MSADGKSQLGAIRKEWSGLVQEFFTDADNFSVTFPHDLDSRAKMLVLCAAFLLV' A
#
# COMPACT_ATOMS: atom_id res chain seq x y z
N MET A 1 -16.16 4.62 14.24
CA MET A 1 -15.09 3.84 13.59
C MET A 1 -14.30 4.61 12.48
N SER A 2 -13.69 5.80 12.62
CA SER A 2 -13.53 6.81 13.69
C SER A 2 -13.29 6.29 15.12
N ALA A 3 -12.05 6.30 15.62
CA ALA A 3 -11.62 5.76 16.93
C ALA A 3 -11.87 4.26 17.17
N ASP A 4 -12.34 3.54 16.17
CA ASP A 4 -12.45 2.09 16.14
C ASP A 4 -12.45 1.67 14.63
N GLY A 5 -12.20 0.41 14.25
CA GLY A 5 -11.74 0.05 12.89
C GLY A 5 -12.78 -0.43 11.84
N LYS A 6 -13.50 0.47 11.17
CA LYS A 6 -14.34 0.20 9.96
C LYS A 6 -13.98 1.08 8.75
N SER A 7 -13.45 2.28 8.94
CA SER A 7 -13.02 3.14 7.83
C SER A 7 -11.67 2.68 7.27
N GLN A 8 -11.71 1.75 6.33
CA GLN A 8 -10.53 1.36 5.55
C GLN A 8 -10.09 2.53 4.65
N LEU A 9 -8.98 3.17 5.00
CA LEU A 9 -8.41 4.29 4.22
C LEU A 9 -7.82 3.82 2.88
N GLY A 10 -7.30 2.60 2.82
CA GLY A 10 -6.73 2.01 1.62
C GLY A 10 -6.27 0.57 1.85
N ALA A 11 -5.56 0.02 0.88
CA ALA A 11 -4.87 -1.25 0.96
C ALA A 11 -3.47 -1.11 0.35
N ILE A 12 -2.49 -1.74 0.99
CA ILE A 12 -1.14 -1.94 0.45
C ILE A 12 -0.97 -3.45 0.29
N ARG A 13 -0.49 -3.93 -0.86
CA ARG A 13 -0.28 -5.36 -1.14
C ARG A 13 1.10 -5.55 -1.76
N LYS A 14 1.83 -6.58 -1.35
CA LYS A 14 3.05 -7.03 -2.04
C LYS A 14 2.63 -7.86 -3.25
N GLU A 15 2.94 -7.39 -4.45
CA GLU A 15 2.68 -8.07 -5.72
C GLU A 15 3.84 -9.04 -6.00
N TRP A 16 3.62 -10.32 -5.69
CA TRP A 16 4.59 -11.38 -5.98
C TRP A 16 4.48 -11.81 -7.45
N SER A 17 5.31 -11.23 -8.32
CA SER A 17 5.38 -11.58 -9.76
C SER A 17 6.01 -12.96 -10.07
N GLY A 18 6.05 -13.86 -9.10
CA GLY A 18 6.57 -15.22 -9.22
C GLY A 18 8.09 -15.36 -9.20
N LEU A 19 8.54 -16.61 -9.21
CA LEU A 19 9.95 -17.05 -9.06
C LEU A 19 10.95 -16.39 -10.04
N VAL A 20 10.47 -15.84 -11.15
CA VAL A 20 11.33 -15.28 -12.21
C VAL A 20 11.83 -13.87 -11.86
N GLN A 21 11.11 -13.09 -11.05
CA GLN A 21 11.55 -11.74 -10.66
C GLN A 21 12.43 -11.71 -9.40
N GLU A 22 12.26 -12.65 -8.47
CA GLU A 22 13.08 -12.70 -7.24
C GLU A 22 14.56 -13.01 -7.50
N PHE A 23 14.90 -13.66 -8.61
CA PHE A 23 16.30 -13.95 -8.95
C PHE A 23 17.09 -12.75 -9.53
N PHE A 24 16.42 -11.64 -9.88
CA PHE A 24 17.04 -10.55 -10.64
C PHE A 24 17.07 -9.19 -9.93
N THR A 25 16.21 -8.95 -8.93
CA THR A 25 16.26 -7.70 -8.15
C THR A 25 15.74 -7.92 -6.73
N ASP A 26 16.50 -7.45 -5.73
CA ASP A 26 16.08 -7.27 -4.34
C ASP A 26 15.14 -6.04 -4.23
N ALA A 27 14.01 -6.10 -4.96
CA ALA A 27 13.06 -5.00 -5.07
C ALA A 27 11.63 -5.53 -4.93
N ASP A 28 11.06 -5.26 -3.75
CA ASP A 28 9.67 -5.57 -3.45
C ASP A 28 8.71 -4.68 -4.26
N ASN A 29 7.84 -5.32 -5.05
CA ASN A 29 6.79 -4.62 -5.77
C ASN A 29 5.56 -4.48 -4.85
N PHE A 30 5.15 -3.25 -4.58
CA PHE A 30 3.95 -2.97 -3.78
C PHE A 30 2.88 -2.23 -4.62
N SER A 31 1.65 -2.72 -4.56
CA SER A 31 0.48 -1.99 -5.06
C SER A 31 -0.22 -1.25 -3.93
N VAL A 32 -0.65 -0.01 -4.19
CA VAL A 32 -1.38 0.84 -3.24
C VAL A 32 -2.71 1.24 -3.85
N THR A 33 -3.81 1.08 -3.11
CA THR A 33 -5.16 1.40 -3.60
C THR A 33 -5.97 2.08 -2.50
N PHE A 34 -6.78 3.07 -2.87
CA PHE A 34 -7.67 3.81 -1.96
C PHE A 34 -8.97 4.22 -2.68
N PRO A 35 -10.08 4.46 -1.96
CA PRO A 35 -11.31 4.94 -2.57
C PRO A 35 -11.15 6.35 -3.15
N HIS A 36 -11.93 6.66 -4.20
CA HIS A 36 -11.82 7.92 -4.93
C HIS A 36 -12.03 9.15 -4.02
N ASP A 37 -13.06 9.10 -3.18
CA ASP A 37 -13.47 10.15 -2.24
C ASP A 37 -12.59 10.26 -0.97
N LEU A 38 -11.45 9.55 -0.90
CA LEU A 38 -10.52 9.70 0.23
C LEU A 38 -9.86 11.09 0.20
N ASP A 39 -9.78 11.73 1.36
CA ASP A 39 -9.06 13.01 1.54
C ASP A 39 -7.60 12.92 1.05
N SER A 40 -7.09 14.02 0.49
CA SER A 40 -5.74 14.07 -0.10
C SER A 40 -4.63 13.81 0.90
N ARG A 41 -4.80 14.20 2.18
CA ARG A 41 -3.84 13.92 3.25
C ARG A 41 -3.85 12.44 3.63
N ALA A 42 -5.02 11.81 3.65
CA ALA A 42 -5.15 10.38 3.89
C ALA A 42 -4.56 9.54 2.74
N LYS A 43 -4.74 9.96 1.47
CA LYS A 43 -4.07 9.34 0.30
C LYS A 43 -2.54 9.41 0.46
N MET A 44 -2.02 10.57 0.84
CA MET A 44 -0.59 10.78 1.07
C MET A 44 -0.08 9.95 2.27
N LEU A 45 -0.86 9.82 3.35
CA LEU A 45 -0.51 8.98 4.50
C LEU A 45 -0.38 7.49 4.12
N VAL A 46 -1.27 6.95 3.29
CA VAL A 46 -1.16 5.55 2.82
C VAL A 46 0.07 5.38 1.93
N LEU A 47 0.41 6.37 1.09
CA LEU A 47 1.65 6.35 0.30
C LEU A 47 2.90 6.37 1.20
N CYS A 48 2.96 7.27 2.19
CA CYS A 48 4.05 7.32 3.16
C CYS A 48 4.17 6.02 3.99
N ALA A 49 3.06 5.37 4.32
CA ALA A 49 3.07 4.07 4.98
C ALA A 49 3.68 2.98 4.08
N ALA A 50 3.44 3.01 2.77
CA ALA A 50 4.07 2.07 1.83
C ALA A 50 5.60 2.27 1.74
N PHE A 51 6.09 3.50 1.77
CA PHE A 51 7.53 3.81 1.83
C PHE A 51 8.22 3.34 3.13
N LEU A 52 7.47 3.09 4.20
CA LEU A 52 8.00 2.60 5.48
C LEU A 52 8.12 1.06 5.55
N LEU A 53 7.60 0.34 4.55
CA LEU A 53 7.65 -1.14 4.49
C LEU A 53 8.96 -1.70 3.88
N VAL A 54 10.00 -0.86 3.82
CA VAL A 54 11.37 -1.20 3.36
C VAL A 54 12.24 -1.75 4.49
#